data_AF-A0A939FJ60-F1
#
_entry.id   AF-A0A939FJ60-F1
#
_cell.length_a   1.000
_cell.length_b   1.000
_cell.length_c   1.000
_cell.angle_alpha   90.00
_cell.angle_beta   90.00
_cell.angle_gamma   90.00
#
_symmetry.space_group_name_H-M   'P 1'
#
loop_
_entity.id
_entity.type
_entity.pdbx_description
1 polymer ?
#
loop_
_entity_poly.entity_id
_entity_poly.type
_entity_poly.pdbx_seq_one_letter_code
_entity_poly.pdbx_strand_id
1 'polypeptide(L)'
;VLSSDLSKILRAGVQLVPDPTIPTEETGTRHRTADRVSKQVNFPVVSVSQSMRLIALYVDGHRRVLEDSAAILSRANQALATLERYKLRLDEVAGTLSALEIEDLVTVRDVSAVAQRLE
;
A
#
# COMPACT_ATOMS: atom_id res chain seq x y z
N VAL A 1 -15.20 21.25 -4.59
CA VAL A 1 -14.60 21.02 -5.93
C VAL A 1 -13.33 21.82 -6.01
N LEU A 2 -12.22 21.18 -6.37
CA LEU A 2 -10.90 21.81 -6.47
C LEU A 2 -10.50 21.96 -7.94
N SER A 3 -9.56 22.85 -8.23
CA SER A 3 -8.87 22.87 -9.52
C SER A 3 -7.98 21.62 -9.67
N SER A 4 -7.64 21.26 -10.91
CA SER A 4 -6.85 20.06 -11.22
C SER A 4 -5.43 20.08 -10.64
N ASP A 5 -4.86 21.28 -10.44
CA ASP A 5 -3.58 21.53 -9.79
C ASP A 5 -3.69 21.66 -8.25
N LEU A 6 -4.89 21.47 -7.70
CA LEU A 6 -5.23 21.60 -6.27
C LEU A 6 -4.95 23.00 -5.67
N SER A 7 -4.74 24.04 -6.49
CA SER A 7 -4.39 25.38 -6.02
C SER A 7 -5.59 26.23 -5.58
N LYS A 8 -6.81 25.89 -6.02
CA LYS A 8 -8.02 26.69 -5.78
C LYS A 8 -9.22 25.84 -5.38
N ILE A 9 -10.03 26.39 -4.48
CA ILE A 9 -11.39 25.91 -4.22
C ILE A 9 -12.33 26.54 -5.24
N LEU A 10 -12.81 25.75 -6.19
CA LEU A 10 -13.74 26.23 -7.22
C LEU A 10 -15.17 26.33 -6.70
N ARG A 11 -15.58 25.41 -5.81
CA ARG A 11 -16.92 25.36 -5.21
C ARG A 11 -16.87 24.73 -3.81
N ALA A 12 -17.70 25.25 -2.90
CA ALA A 12 -17.95 24.72 -1.56
C ALA A 12 -19.47 24.71 -1.28
N GLY A 13 -19.93 23.85 -0.37
CA GLY A 13 -21.36 23.76 0.00
C GLY A 13 -22.29 23.27 -1.12
N VAL A 14 -21.76 22.59 -2.13
CA VAL A 14 -22.53 22.13 -3.29
C VAL A 14 -23.03 20.71 -3.14
N GLN A 15 -24.20 20.43 -3.70
CA GLN A 15 -24.71 19.07 -3.88
C GLN A 15 -24.28 18.53 -5.25
N LEU A 16 -23.65 17.36 -5.26
CA LEU A 16 -23.33 16.65 -6.51
C LEU A 16 -24.48 15.70 -6.82
N VAL A 17 -25.02 15.81 -8.04
CA VAL A 17 -26.16 15.02 -8.53
C VAL A 17 -25.72 14.25 -9.78
N PRO A 18 -25.03 13.10 -9.63
CA PRO A 18 -24.65 12.27 -10.76
C PRO A 18 -25.86 11.51 -11.34
N ASP A 19 -25.70 10.96 -12.54
CA ASP A 19 -26.69 10.11 -13.19
C ASP A 19 -27.01 8.89 -12.29
N PRO A 20 -28.28 8.70 -11.88
CA PRO A 20 -28.67 7.62 -10.99
C PRO A 20 -28.57 6.22 -11.63
N THR A 21 -28.50 6.14 -12.96
CA THR A 21 -28.38 4.89 -13.73
C THR A 21 -26.96 4.30 -13.67
N ILE A 22 -25.95 5.11 -13.30
CA ILE A 22 -24.58 4.63 -13.16
C ILE A 22 -24.52 3.61 -12.00
N PRO A 23 -24.02 2.38 -12.25
CA PRO A 23 -23.95 1.35 -11.23
C PRO A 23 -22.91 1.70 -10.15
N THR A 24 -23.25 1.37 -8.91
CA THR A 24 -22.39 1.57 -7.74
C THR A 24 -22.64 0.44 -6.75
N GLU A 25 -21.55 -0.09 -6.20
CA GLU A 25 -21.59 -1.11 -5.12
C GLU A 25 -21.42 -0.46 -3.73
N GLU A 26 -21.23 0.86 -3.69
CA GLU A 26 -21.03 1.58 -2.44
C GLU A 26 -22.30 1.67 -1.61
N THR A 27 -22.12 1.67 -0.28
CA THR A 27 -23.20 1.91 0.68
C THR A 27 -23.11 3.31 1.28
N GLY A 28 -24.27 3.93 1.51
CA GLY A 28 -24.36 5.31 2.02
C GLY A 28 -24.31 6.37 0.91
N THR A 29 -25.03 7.46 1.12
CA THR A 29 -25.25 8.50 0.09
C THR A 29 -23.95 9.15 -0.37
N ARG A 30 -23.03 9.46 0.56
CA ARG A 30 -21.74 10.10 0.24
C ARG A 30 -20.85 9.21 -0.64
N HIS A 31 -20.75 7.92 -0.34
CA HIS A 31 -19.91 6.99 -1.08
C HIS A 31 -20.50 6.69 -2.46
N ARG A 32 -21.82 6.45 -2.54
CA ARG A 32 -22.54 6.27 -3.82
C ARG A 32 -22.41 7.48 -4.74
N THR A 33 -22.56 8.69 -4.20
CA THR A 33 -22.36 9.91 -4.97
C THR A 33 -20.91 10.03 -5.43
N ALA A 34 -19.93 9.75 -4.57
CA ALA A 34 -18.52 9.86 -4.92
C ALA A 34 -18.11 8.90 -6.06
N ASP A 35 -18.53 7.63 -5.97
CA ASP A 35 -18.28 6.62 -6.98
C ASP A 35 -18.91 6.99 -8.34
N ARG A 36 -20.20 7.36 -8.33
CA ARG A 36 -20.90 7.74 -9.57
C ARG A 36 -20.35 9.02 -10.19
N VAL A 37 -20.03 10.03 -9.37
CA VAL A 37 -19.41 11.26 -9.88
C VAL A 37 -18.08 10.93 -10.53
N SER A 38 -17.22 10.13 -9.88
CA SER A 38 -15.92 9.74 -10.44
C SER A 38 -16.07 9.06 -11.80
N LYS A 39 -16.98 8.09 -11.92
CA LYS A 39 -17.31 7.39 -13.17
C LYS A 39 -17.88 8.32 -14.25
N GLN A 40 -18.74 9.27 -13.88
CA GLN A 40 -19.41 10.14 -14.84
C GLN A 40 -18.47 11.22 -15.41
N VAL A 41 -17.63 11.81 -14.56
CA VAL A 41 -16.77 12.93 -14.96
C VAL A 41 -15.34 12.52 -15.29
N ASN A 42 -14.95 11.27 -15.01
CA ASN A 42 -13.58 10.77 -15.17
C ASN A 42 -12.53 11.61 -14.42
N PHE A 43 -12.90 12.11 -13.23
CA PHE A 43 -11.99 12.80 -12.32
C PHE A 43 -11.92 12.06 -10.98
N PRO A 44 -10.78 12.18 -10.27
CA PRO A 44 -10.67 11.64 -8.92
C PRO A 44 -11.69 12.29 -7.96
N VAL A 45 -12.38 11.47 -7.17
CA VAL A 45 -13.27 11.94 -6.11
C VAL A 45 -12.84 11.36 -4.78
N VAL A 46 -12.73 12.21 -3.77
CA VAL A 46 -12.38 11.81 -2.39
C VAL A 46 -13.62 11.90 -1.51
N SER A 47 -13.88 10.83 -0.76
CA SER A 47 -14.87 10.81 0.31
C SER A 47 -14.19 10.64 1.66
N VAL A 48 -14.65 11.40 2.66
CA VAL A 48 -14.22 11.26 4.04
C VAL A 48 -15.42 10.81 4.87
N SER A 49 -15.27 9.67 5.56
CA SER A 49 -16.29 9.10 6.43
C SER A 49 -15.93 9.37 7.89
N GLN A 50 -16.80 10.10 8.60
CA GLN A 50 -16.62 10.36 10.02
C GLN A 50 -16.89 9.11 10.86
N SER A 51 -17.96 8.36 10.54
CA SER A 51 -18.36 7.17 11.29
C SER A 51 -17.35 6.04 11.17
N MET A 52 -16.81 5.83 9.96
CA MET A 52 -15.83 4.77 9.69
C MET A 52 -14.37 5.23 9.84
N ARG A 53 -14.15 6.53 10.09
CA ARG A 53 -12.82 7.17 10.19
C ARG A 53 -11.89 6.79 9.03
N LEU A 54 -12.43 6.76 7.81
CA LEU A 54 -11.69 6.41 6.60
C LEU A 54 -11.77 7.50 5.53
N ILE A 55 -10.75 7.52 4.68
CA ILE A 55 -10.71 8.30 3.46
C ILE A 55 -10.72 7.31 2.29
N ALA A 56 -11.64 7.48 1.35
CA ALA A 56 -11.71 6.67 0.14
C ALA A 56 -11.55 7.54 -1.11
N LEU A 57 -10.67 7.12 -2.00
CA LEU A 57 -10.42 7.69 -3.32
C LEU A 57 -11.12 6.83 -4.38
N TYR A 58 -11.91 7.47 -5.23
CA TYR A 58 -12.54 6.88 -6.41
C TYR A 58 -11.84 7.46 -7.64
N VAL A 59 -11.20 6.59 -8.43
CA VAL A 59 -10.43 6.96 -9.62
C VAL A 59 -10.49 5.80 -10.61
N ASP A 60 -10.73 6.09 -11.89
CA ASP A 60 -10.76 5.10 -12.98
C ASP A 60 -11.66 3.88 -12.70
N GLY A 61 -12.80 4.09 -12.05
CA GLY A 61 -13.73 3.02 -11.66
C GLY A 61 -13.27 2.16 -10.48
N HIS A 62 -12.12 2.47 -9.89
CA HIS A 62 -11.56 1.79 -8.73
C HIS A 62 -11.75 2.59 -7.45
N ARG A 63 -12.04 1.88 -6.35
CA ARG A 63 -12.04 2.43 -5.00
C ARG A 63 -10.77 2.03 -4.27
N ARG A 64 -10.05 3.03 -3.77
CA ARG A 64 -8.89 2.85 -2.87
C ARG A 64 -9.18 3.49 -1.52
N VAL A 65 -9.25 2.68 -0.48
CA VAL A 65 -9.26 3.18 0.90
C VAL A 65 -7.83 3.53 1.27
N LEU A 66 -7.61 4.74 1.79
CA LEU A 66 -6.32 5.15 2.31
C LEU A 66 -6.13 4.52 3.69
N GLU A 67 -5.02 3.81 3.84
CA GLU A 67 -4.60 3.26 5.12
C GLU A 67 -4.08 4.37 6.02
N ASP A 68 -4.28 4.21 7.33
CA ASP A 68 -3.72 5.12 8.32
C ASP A 68 -2.19 5.02 8.34
N SER A 69 -1.51 6.17 8.45
CA SER A 69 -0.05 6.24 8.44
C SER A 69 0.59 5.35 9.51
N ALA A 70 -0.02 5.22 10.70
CA ALA A 70 0.49 4.36 11.76
C ALA A 70 0.44 2.88 11.37
N ALA A 71 -0.59 2.45 10.65
CA ALA A 71 -0.71 1.08 10.16
C ALA A 71 0.35 0.78 9.09
N ILE A 72 0.60 1.71 8.17
CA ILE A 72 1.65 1.61 7.15
C ILE A 72 3.03 1.47 7.82
N LEU A 73 3.34 2.38 8.77
CA LEU A 73 4.62 2.37 9.49
C LEU A 73 4.81 1.10 10.32
N SER A 74 3.77 0.62 10.99
CA SER A 74 3.82 -0.63 11.75
C SER A 74 4.19 -1.82 10.86
N ARG A 75 3.54 -1.94 9.69
CA ARG A 75 3.82 -3.00 8.72
C ARG A 75 5.24 -2.89 8.14
N ALA A 76 5.70 -1.68 7.84
CA ALA A 76 7.05 -1.43 7.35
C ALA A 76 8.11 -1.84 8.39
N ASN A 77 7.90 -1.49 9.67
CA ASN A 77 8.80 -1.88 10.75
C ASN A 77 8.84 -3.41 10.95
N GLN A 78 7.70 -4.10 10.85
CA GLN A 78 7.66 -5.56 10.91
C GLN A 78 8.41 -6.22 9.75
N ALA A 79 8.25 -5.68 8.54
CA ALA A 79 8.98 -6.15 7.36
C ALA A 79 10.49 -5.93 7.52
N LEU A 80 10.90 -4.74 7.97
CA LEU A 80 12.30 -4.41 8.20
C LEU A 80 12.93 -5.31 9.26
N ALA A 81 12.28 -5.49 10.41
CA ALA A 81 12.76 -6.37 11.46
C ALA A 81 12.89 -7.83 10.99
N THR A 82 12.03 -8.26 10.06
CA THR A 82 12.12 -9.59 9.46
C THR A 82 13.30 -9.70 8.50
N LEU A 83 13.51 -8.68 7.66
CA LEU A 83 14.65 -8.60 6.76
C LEU A 83 15.98 -8.55 7.53
N GLU A 84 16.05 -7.81 8.63
CA GLU A 84 17.23 -7.75 9.50
C GLU A 84 17.57 -9.13 10.07
N ARG A 85 16.58 -9.90 10.53
CA ARG A 85 16.80 -11.27 11.01
C ARG A 85 17.31 -12.20 9.91
N TYR A 86 16.78 -12.08 8.69
CA TYR A 86 17.23 -12.88 7.56
C TYR A 86 18.66 -12.52 7.16
N LYS A 87 18.98 -11.23 7.10
CA LYS A 87 20.33 -10.75 6.85
C LYS A 87 21.32 -11.25 7.90
N LEU A 88 21.02 -11.09 9.19
CA LEU A 88 21.89 -11.56 10.26
C LEU A 88 22.20 -13.05 10.14
N ARG A 89 21.19 -13.86 9.81
CA ARG A 89 21.38 -15.30 9.63
C ARG A 89 22.21 -15.63 8.39
N LEU A 90 22.02 -14.90 7.30
CA LEU A 90 22.82 -15.02 6.09
C LEU A 90 24.28 -14.65 6.35
N ASP A 91 24.53 -13.53 7.04
CA ASP A 91 25.87 -13.06 7.40
C ASP A 91 26.61 -14.10 8.27
N GLU A 92 25.90 -14.75 9.21
CA GLU A 92 26.45 -15.82 10.05
C GLU A 92 26.91 -17.04 9.24
N VAL A 93 26.06 -17.55 8.34
CA VAL A 93 26.41 -18.72 7.51
C VAL A 93 27.46 -18.39 6.45
N ALA A 94 27.44 -17.19 5.88
CA ALA A 94 28.44 -16.73 4.92
C ALA A 94 29.81 -16.50 5.58
N GLY A 95 29.83 -15.98 6.81
CA GLY A 95 31.05 -15.88 7.61
C GLY A 95 31.66 -17.24 7.94
N THR A 96 30.82 -18.22 8.27
CA THR A 96 31.26 -19.60 8.53
C THR A 96 31.86 -20.24 7.27
N LEU A 97 31.19 -20.07 6.12
CA LEU A 97 31.70 -20.56 4.83
C LEU A 97 33.05 -19.92 4.48
N SER A 98 33.18 -18.61 4.66
CA SER A 98 34.44 -17.88 4.41
C SER A 98 35.60 -18.41 5.26
N ALA A 99 35.36 -18.75 6.53
CA ALA A 99 36.39 -19.31 7.39
C ALA A 99 36.86 -20.70 6.92
N LEU A 100 35.91 -21.57 6.56
CA LEU A 100 36.21 -22.90 6.01
C LEU A 100 36.93 -22.81 4.65
N GLU A 101 36.63 -21.80 3.84
CA GLU A 101 37.29 -21.55 2.56
C GLU A 101 38.76 -21.20 2.74
N ILE A 102 39.10 -20.39 3.76
CA ILE A 102 40.49 -20.05 4.09
C ILE A 102 41.27 -21.29 4.55
N GLU A 103 40.63 -22.20 5.27
CA GLU A 103 41.25 -23.43 5.80
C GLU A 103 41.24 -24.61 4.80
N ASP A 104 40.65 -24.44 3.61
CA ASP A 104 40.44 -25.49 2.60
C ASP A 104 39.61 -26.69 3.13
N LEU A 105 38.61 -26.40 3.96
CA LEU A 105 37.74 -27.39 4.63
C LEU A 105 36.27 -27.33 4.19
N VAL A 106 35.96 -26.61 3.11
CA VAL A 106 34.58 -26.40 2.63
C VAL A 106 33.94 -27.71 2.17
N THR A 107 32.70 -27.93 2.56
CA THR A 107 31.86 -29.00 2.02
C THR A 107 30.69 -28.46 1.20
N VAL A 108 30.10 -29.31 0.35
CA VAL A 108 28.88 -28.98 -0.41
C VAL A 108 27.73 -28.60 0.54
N ARG A 109 27.71 -29.15 1.75
CA ARG A 109 26.71 -28.81 2.77
C ARG A 109 26.80 -27.34 3.17
N ASP A 110 28.01 -26.81 3.35
CA ASP A 110 28.24 -25.42 3.78
C ASP A 110 27.78 -24.44 2.68
N VAL A 111 28.11 -24.74 1.42
CA VAL A 111 27.63 -23.97 0.26
C VAL A 111 26.10 -24.03 0.16
N SER A 112 25.50 -25.21 0.33
CA SER A 112 24.03 -25.36 0.29
C SER A 112 23.32 -24.58 1.39
N ALA A 113 23.93 -24.47 2.57
CA ALA A 113 23.37 -23.76 3.71
C ALA A 113 23.32 -22.24 3.47
N VAL A 114 24.32 -21.67 2.77
CA VAL A 114 24.30 -20.27 2.34
C VAL A 114 23.28 -20.05 1.23
N ALA A 115 23.25 -20.92 0.22
CA ALA A 115 22.31 -20.83 -0.89
C ALA A 115 20.84 -20.84 -0.42
N GLN A 116 20.49 -21.74 0.51
CA GLN A 116 19.16 -21.81 1.11
C GLN A 116 18.74 -20.56 1.91
N ARG A 117 19.69 -19.70 2.29
CA ARG A 117 19.42 -18.46 3.04
C ARG A 117 19.38 -17.23 2.15
N LEU A 118 19.81 -17.35 0.90
CA LEU A 118 19.73 -16.29 -0.12
C LEU A 118 18.37 -16.27 -0.84
N GLU A 119 17.70 -17.42 -0.96
CA GLU A 119 16.33 -17.56 -1.47
C GLU A 119 15.29 -16.98 -0.50
#